data_AF-A0A7X1ZQI9-F1
#
_entry.id   AF-A0A7X1ZQI9-F1
#
_cell.length_a   1.000
_cell.length_b   1.000
_cell.length_c   1.000
_cell.angle_alpha   90.00
_cell.angle_beta   90.00
_cell.angle_gamma   90.00
#
_symmetry.space_group_name_H-M   'P 1'
#
loop_
_entity.id
_entity.type
_entity.pdbx_description
1 polymer ?
#
loop_
_entity_poly.entity_id
_entity_poly.type
_entity_poly.pdbx_seq_one_letter_code
_entity_poly.pdbx_strand_id
1 'polypeptide(L)' 'MSINFGGYRFSKPVKLVGWKPLPSSGVYALLIATGSPLTRSGYQVIYLGEAKNLAGLSVDEHHPAYPCWLVLAGSRDNL' A
#
# COMPACT_ATOMS: atom_id res chain seq x y z
N MET A 1 -12.95 1.99 4.99
CA MET A 1 -13.10 2.16 3.53
C MET A 1 -12.67 0.87 2.88
N SER A 2 -13.49 0.25 2.03
CA SER A 2 -13.10 -0.93 1.25
C SER A 2 -12.66 -0.49 -0.14
N ILE A 3 -11.42 -0.81 -0.53
CA ILE A 3 -10.93 -0.56 -1.89
C ILE A 3 -11.48 -1.69 -2.77
N ASN A 4 -12.12 -1.31 -3.87
CA ASN A 4 -12.59 -2.26 -4.89
C ASN A 4 -11.86 -1.93 -6.18
N PHE A 5 -11.13 -2.88 -6.74
CA PHE A 5 -10.40 -2.70 -8.00
C PHE A 5 -10.49 -3.97 -8.84
N GLY A 6 -10.89 -3.84 -10.11
CA GLY A 6 -10.97 -4.98 -11.04
C GLY A 6 -11.87 -6.13 -10.57
N GLY A 7 -12.92 -5.84 -9.77
CA GLY A 7 -13.79 -6.87 -9.18
C GLY A 7 -13.26 -7.49 -7.88
N TYR A 8 -12.05 -7.14 -7.44
CA TYR A 8 -11.47 -7.59 -6.18
C TYR A 8 -11.77 -6.60 -5.05
N ARG A 9 -12.26 -7.13 -3.94
CA ARG A 9 -12.44 -6.38 -2.68
C ARG A 9 -11.21 -6.59 -1.81
N PHE A 10 -10.52 -5.51 -1.51
CA PHE A 10 -9.33 -5.54 -0.67
C PHE A 10 -9.70 -5.68 0.80
N SER A 11 -8.80 -6.29 1.57
CA SER A 11 -8.85 -6.32 3.02
C SER A 11 -8.71 -4.91 3.61
N LYS A 12 -8.91 -4.78 4.92
CA LYS A 12 -8.70 -3.50 5.60
C LYS A 12 -7.23 -3.06 5.45
N PRO A 13 -6.95 -1.74 5.40
CA PRO A 13 -5.60 -1.23 5.43
C PRO A 13 -4.84 -1.77 6.64
N VAL A 14 -3.61 -2.20 6.43
CA VAL A 14 -2.68 -2.65 7.45
C VAL A 14 -1.43 -1.78 7.35
N LYS A 15 -0.82 -1.48 8.50
CA LYS A 15 0.47 -0.78 8.49
C LYS A 15 1.49 -1.66 7.79
N LEU A 16 2.32 -1.06 6.93
CA LEU A 16 3.38 -1.78 6.22
C LEU A 16 4.35 -2.43 7.21
N VAL A 17 4.72 -1.67 8.26
CA VAL A 17 5.51 -2.16 9.38
C VAL A 17 4.75 -3.27 10.11
N GLY A 18 5.31 -4.48 10.08
CA GLY A 18 4.73 -5.65 10.73
C GLY A 18 3.68 -6.38 9.89
N TRP A 19 3.43 -5.96 8.65
CA TRP A 19 2.62 -6.74 7.72
C TRP A 19 3.34 -8.03 7.33
N LYS A 20 2.70 -9.18 7.61
CA LYS A 20 3.20 -10.52 7.31
C LYS A 20 2.16 -11.26 6.46
N PRO A 21 2.12 -11.03 5.13
CA PRO A 21 1.17 -11.70 4.27
C PRO A 21 1.48 -13.20 4.13
N LEU A 22 0.45 -13.98 3.82
CA LEU A 22 0.59 -15.42 3.56
C LEU A 22 1.33 -15.66 2.23
N PRO A 23 2.09 -16.76 2.11
CA PRO A 23 2.81 -17.11 0.89
C PRO A 23 1.86 -17.59 -0.21
N SER A 24 1.15 -16.65 -0.81
CA SER A 24 0.08 -16.88 -1.78
C SER A 24 0.10 -15.81 -2.87
N SER A 25 -0.48 -16.13 -4.03
CA SER A 25 -0.68 -15.17 -5.10
C SER A 25 -1.83 -14.21 -4.76
N GLY A 26 -1.71 -12.95 -5.20
CA GLY A 26 -2.75 -11.97 -4.98
C GLY A 26 -2.41 -10.58 -5.47
N VAL A 27 -3.37 -9.68 -5.33
CA VAL A 27 -3.24 -8.25 -5.61
C VAL A 27 -3.11 -7.47 -4.30
N TYR A 28 -2.34 -6.38 -4.32
CA TYR A 28 -2.11 -5.51 -3.17
C TYR A 28 -2.21 -4.03 -3.57
N ALA A 29 -2.53 -3.19 -2.60
CA ALA A 29 -2.63 -1.75 -2.76
C ALA A 29 -1.73 -1.08 -1.72
N LEU A 30 -0.93 -0.09 -2.14
CA LEU A 30 -0.22 0.78 -1.23
C LEU A 30 -1.00 2.07 -1.03
N LEU A 31 -1.06 2.49 0.22
CA LEU A 31 -1.90 3.58 0.71
C LEU A 31 -1.05 4.55 1.48
N ILE A 32 -1.22 5.84 1.22
CA ILE A 32 -0.68 6.91 2.08
C ILE A 32 -1.81 7.53 2.88
N ALA A 33 -1.51 7.96 4.11
CA ALA A 33 -2.46 8.71 4.91
C ALA A 33 -2.62 10.12 4.34
N THR A 34 -3.84 10.47 3.94
CA THR A 34 -4.20 11.82 3.52
C THR A 34 -5.03 12.45 4.64
N GLY A 35 -4.39 13.22 5.50
CA GLY A 35 -5.10 13.93 6.56
C GLY A 35 -4.23 14.90 7.34
N SER A 36 -4.65 16.17 7.35
CA SER A 36 -4.31 17.11 8.43
C SER A 36 -4.95 16.60 9.73
N PRO A 37 -4.33 16.79 10.91
CA PRO A 37 -4.86 16.34 12.21
C PRO A 37 -6.31 16.79 12.52
N LEU A 38 -6.86 17.73 11.75
CA LEU A 38 -8.20 18.31 11.91
C LEU A 38 -9.27 17.70 10.99
N THR A 39 -8.92 16.82 10.04
CA THR A 39 -9.88 16.22 9.09
C THR A 39 -9.74 14.70 9.06
N ARG A 40 -10.89 14.03 9.03
CA ARG A 40 -11.05 12.57 9.12
C ARG A 40 -9.99 11.86 8.26
N SER A 41 -9.11 11.08 8.90
CA SER A 41 -7.97 10.39 8.25
C SER A 41 -8.41 9.60 7.02
N GLY A 42 -8.17 10.17 5.84
CA GLY A 42 -8.36 9.49 4.57
C GLY A 42 -7.14 8.66 4.23
N TYR A 43 -7.32 7.65 3.39
CA TYR A 43 -6.20 6.94 2.77
C TYR A 43 -6.32 7.14 1.26
N GLN A 44 -5.22 7.49 0.61
CA GLN A 44 -5.12 7.56 -0.85
C GLN A 44 -4.31 6.38 -1.37
N VAL A 45 -4.85 5.67 -2.36
CA VAL A 45 -4.13 4.62 -3.08
C VAL A 45 -3.08 5.29 -3.97
N ILE A 46 -1.82 4.90 -3.81
CA ILE A 46 -0.70 5.39 -4.64
C ILE A 46 -0.18 4.33 -5.61
N TYR A 47 -0.48 3.06 -5.36
CA TYR A 47 -0.01 1.96 -6.19
C TYR A 47 -0.91 0.74 -6.04
N LEU A 48 -1.09 0.01 -7.15
CA LEU A 48 -1.73 -1.30 -7.20
C LEU A 48 -0.74 -2.25 -7.88
N GLY A 49 -0.55 -3.42 -7.29
CA GLY A 49 0.34 -4.44 -7.84
C GLY A 49 -0.22 -5.84 -7.65
N GLU A 50 0.41 -6.78 -8.35
CA GLU A 50 0.17 -8.20 -8.18
C GLU A 50 1.49 -8.91 -7.84
N ALA A 51 1.38 -10.02 -7.11
CA ALA A 51 2.52 -10.88 -6.83
C ALA A 51 2.10 -12.34 -6.88
N LYS A 52 3.00 -13.21 -7.35
CA LYS A 52 2.84 -14.67 -7.24
C LYS A 52 3.01 -15.16 -5.80
N ASN A 53 3.74 -14.40 -4.98
CA ASN A 53 3.98 -14.67 -3.57
C ASN A 53 4.01 -13.35 -2.78
N LEU A 54 2.92 -13.03 -2.09
CA LEU A 54 2.83 -11.82 -1.26
C LEU A 54 3.83 -11.82 -0.10
N ALA A 55 4.20 -12.99 0.45
CA ALA A 55 5.20 -13.09 1.52
C ALA A 55 6.62 -12.71 1.08
N GLY A 56 6.90 -12.75 -0.23
CA GLY A 56 8.17 -12.34 -0.81
C GLY A 56 8.17 -10.93 -1.40
N LEU A 57 7.13 -10.14 -1.14
CA LEU A 57 6.98 -8.80 -1.69
C LEU A 57 7.96 -7.83 -1.03
N SER A 58 8.84 -7.22 -1.82
CA SER A 58 9.60 -6.05 -1.40
C SER A 58 8.73 -4.81 -1.54
N VAL A 59 8.35 -4.20 -0.41
CA VAL A 59 7.65 -2.91 -0.34
C VAL A 59 8.56 -1.86 0.28
N ASP A 60 9.81 -1.87 -0.15
CA ASP A 60 10.87 -0.99 0.31
C ASP A 60 11.64 -0.44 -0.90
N GLU A 61 12.80 0.15 -0.63
CA GLU A 61 13.70 0.73 -1.62
C GLU A 61 14.20 -0.22 -2.72
N HIS A 62 14.04 -1.53 -2.55
CA HIS A 62 14.34 -2.51 -3.60
C HIS A 62 13.25 -2.63 -4.66
N HIS A 63 12.05 -2.07 -4.42
CA HIS A 63 10.96 -2.13 -5.38
C HIS A 63 11.17 -1.13 -6.53
N PRO A 64 11.03 -1.52 -7.82
CA PRO A 64 11.26 -0.61 -8.95
C PRO A 64 10.42 0.66 -8.93
N ALA A 65 9.19 0.59 -8.41
CA ALA A 65 8.29 1.73 -8.29
C ALA A 65 8.49 2.59 -7.01
N TYR A 66 9.41 2.20 -6.12
CA TYR A 66 9.64 2.90 -4.85
C TYR A 66 9.96 4.40 -5.00
N PRO A 67 10.78 4.85 -5.99
CA PRO A 67 11.01 6.28 -6.21
C PRO A 67 9.71 7.05 -6.49
N CYS A 68 8.79 6.47 -7.25
CA CYS A 68 7.49 7.08 -7.54
C CYS A 68 6.62 7.17 -6.29
N TRP A 69 6.65 6.15 -5.44
CA TRP A 69 5.91 6.15 -4.18
C TRP A 69 6.38 7.27 -3.25
N LEU A 70 7.70 7.47 -3.13
CA LEU A 70 8.27 8.55 -2.33
C LEU A 70 7.83 9.93 -2.82
N VAL A 71 7.79 10.14 -4.14
CA VAL A 71 7.30 11.40 -4.73
C VAL A 71 5.83 11.64 -4.38
N LEU A 72 5.00 10.59 -4.45
CA LEU A 72 3.58 10.70 -4.12
C LEU A 72 3.33 10.88 -2.61
N ALA A 73 4.13 10.26 -1.76
CA ALA A 73 4.03 10.37 -0.31
C ALA A 73 4.62 11.68 0.24
N GLY A 74 5.52 12.34 -0.51
CA GLY A 74 6.21 13.57 -0.12
C GLY A 74 7.35 13.36 0.90
N SER A 75 7.34 12.26 1.66
CA SER A 75 8.43 11.85 2.54
C SER A 75 8.37 10.33 2.81
N ARG A 76 9.48 9.77 3.31
CA ARG A 76 9.54 8.36 3.76
C ARG A 76 8.62 8.09 4.95
N ASP A 77 8.41 9.09 5.81
CA ASP A 77 7.58 8.95 7.02
C ASP A 77 6.08 8.85 6.71
N ASN A 78 5.67 9.24 5.50
CA ASN A 78 4.30 9.18 5.02
C ASN A 78 3.96 7.89 4.26
N LEU A 79 4.95 7.01 4.07
CA LEU A 79 4.89 5.73 3.36
C LEU A 79 4.73 4.56 4.35
#